data_AF-A0A854DBY6-F1
#
_entry.id   AF-A0A854DBY6-F1
#
_cell.length_a   1.000
_cell.length_b   1.000
_cell.length_c   1.000
_cell.angle_alpha   90.00
_cell.angle_beta   90.00
_cell.angle_gamma   90.00
#
_symmetry.space_group_name_H-M   'P 1'
#
loop_
_entity.id
_entity.type
_entity.pdbx_description
1 polymer ?
#
loop_
_entity_poly.entity_id
_entity_poly.type
_entity_poly.pdbx_seq_one_letter_code
_entity_poly.pdbx_strand_id
1 'polypeptide(L)'
;MTRIVAGTVGGRRIEVPRSGTRPTSERVREALFARLDHYGVLDGARVLDLCAGSGALGLEAASRGAGDVTLVDSSRAATDTCRRNIRALGLNEVTAVTAKAATFLTGAAGAPVDLVLIDPPYDLTQEELTDILTPLARGEDPWLAPGAVVVVERSTRSAEPAWPAGLARFADKRYGETTVWFAEPTTDPVASTSPA
;
A
#
# COMPACT_ATOMS: atom_id res chain seq x y z
N MET A 1 -4.75 -20.20 -2.92
CA MET A 1 -3.92 -19.67 -4.02
C MET A 1 -4.73 -18.60 -4.74
N THR A 2 -4.13 -17.46 -5.02
CA THR A 2 -4.71 -16.39 -5.86
C THR A 2 -3.80 -16.16 -7.08
N ARG A 3 -4.19 -15.32 -8.03
CA ARG A 3 -3.41 -15.00 -9.22
C ARG A 3 -3.19 -13.50 -9.36
N ILE A 4 -2.10 -13.12 -10.03
CA ILE A 4 -1.97 -11.79 -10.62
C ILE A 4 -3.05 -11.65 -11.69
N VAL A 5 -3.76 -10.53 -11.72
CA VAL A 5 -4.93 -10.33 -12.57
C VAL A 5 -4.51 -9.91 -13.98
N ALA A 6 -3.66 -8.88 -14.10
CA ALA A 6 -3.24 -8.35 -15.39
C ALA A 6 -1.76 -7.97 -15.42
N GLY A 7 -1.30 -7.41 -16.54
CA GLY A 7 0.08 -6.99 -16.74
C GLY A 7 1.01 -8.10 -17.25
N THR A 8 2.31 -7.86 -17.17
CA THR A 8 3.37 -8.70 -17.76
C THR A 8 3.39 -10.13 -17.22
N VAL A 9 2.96 -10.32 -15.97
CA VAL A 9 2.86 -11.63 -15.32
C VAL A 9 1.41 -12.01 -14.96
N GLY A 10 0.43 -11.41 -15.64
CA GLY A 10 -1.00 -11.68 -15.49
C GLY A 10 -1.36 -13.17 -15.64
N GLY A 11 -2.35 -13.62 -14.85
CA GLY A 11 -2.81 -15.01 -14.79
C GLY A 11 -1.91 -15.97 -14.00
N ARG A 12 -0.69 -15.57 -13.63
CA ARG A 12 0.24 -16.41 -12.86
C ARG A 12 -0.20 -16.52 -11.40
N ARG A 13 -0.02 -17.72 -10.82
CA ARG A 13 -0.41 -18.01 -9.43
C ARG A 13 0.62 -17.45 -8.47
N ILE A 14 0.12 -17.01 -7.31
CA ILE A 14 0.94 -16.68 -6.15
C ILE A 14 0.52 -17.51 -4.93
N GLU A 15 1.51 -17.81 -4.10
CA GLU A 15 1.31 -18.41 -2.79
C GLU A 15 0.69 -17.39 -1.83
N VAL A 16 -0.20 -17.87 -0.95
CA VAL A 16 -0.84 -17.05 0.08
C VAL A 16 -0.58 -17.75 1.43
N PRO A 17 -0.17 -17.02 2.48
CA PRO A 17 -0.01 -17.59 3.82
C PRO A 17 -1.29 -18.28 4.31
N ARG A 18 -1.14 -19.32 5.14
CA ARG A 18 -2.26 -20.18 5.60
C ARG A 18 -3.21 -19.51 6.60
N SER A 19 -2.90 -18.32 7.10
CA SER A 19 -3.66 -17.67 8.19
C SER A 19 -3.78 -16.17 7.99
N GLY A 20 -4.91 -15.61 8.43
CA GLY A 20 -4.99 -14.24 8.94
C GLY A 20 -5.74 -13.22 8.07
N THR A 21 -5.90 -13.44 6.78
CA THR A 21 -6.58 -12.44 5.92
C THR A 21 -7.54 -13.12 4.94
N ARG A 22 -8.70 -12.49 4.73
CA ARG A 22 -9.50 -12.79 3.54
C ARG A 22 -8.75 -12.12 2.40
N PRO A 23 -8.19 -12.85 1.43
CA PRO A 23 -7.46 -12.21 0.35
C PRO A 23 -8.39 -11.25 -0.38
N THR A 24 -7.94 -10.02 -0.62
CA THR A 24 -8.59 -9.06 -1.51
C THR A 24 -8.91 -9.80 -2.81
N SER A 25 -10.21 -9.92 -3.10
CA SER A 25 -10.66 -10.76 -4.21
C SER A 25 -10.06 -10.24 -5.52
N GLU A 26 -9.84 -11.13 -6.48
CA GLU A 26 -9.32 -10.75 -7.80
C GLU A 26 -10.16 -9.62 -8.44
N ARG A 27 -11.48 -9.60 -8.19
CA ARG A 27 -12.38 -8.53 -8.63
C ARG A 27 -12.11 -7.18 -7.93
N VAL A 28 -11.84 -7.19 -6.62
CA VAL A 28 -11.52 -5.96 -5.88
C VAL A 28 -10.16 -5.43 -6.33
N ARG A 29 -9.17 -6.31 -6.46
CA ARG A 29 -7.84 -5.95 -6.96
C ARG A 29 -7.91 -5.40 -8.39
N GLU A 30 -8.66 -6.04 -9.29
CA GLU A 30 -8.88 -5.53 -10.65
C GLU A 30 -9.50 -4.12 -10.63
N ALA A 31 -10.55 -3.92 -9.84
CA ALA A 31 -11.23 -2.62 -9.78
C ALA A 31 -10.37 -1.52 -9.12
N LEU A 32 -9.57 -1.89 -8.11
CA LEU A 32 -8.58 -1.00 -7.51
C LEU A 32 -7.54 -0.57 -8.54
N PHE A 33 -6.90 -1.53 -9.23
CA PHE A 33 -5.84 -1.22 -10.18
C PHE A 33 -6.35 -0.52 -11.44
N ALA A 34 -7.58 -0.79 -11.90
CA ALA A 34 -8.20 0.00 -12.97
C ALA A 34 -8.37 1.48 -12.58
N ARG A 35 -8.62 1.77 -11.30
CA ARG A 35 -8.69 3.15 -10.79
C ARG A 35 -7.32 3.78 -10.64
N LEU A 36 -6.32 3.04 -10.15
CA LEU A 36 -4.94 3.53 -10.05
C LEU A 36 -4.35 3.82 -11.44
N ASP A 37 -4.67 3.00 -12.44
CA ASP A 37 -4.32 3.24 -13.84
C ASP A 37 -4.98 4.52 -14.37
N HIS A 38 -6.26 4.73 -14.06
CA HIS A 38 -6.96 5.97 -14.40
C HIS A 38 -6.35 7.22 -13.76
N TYR A 39 -5.80 7.10 -12.54
CA TYR A 39 -5.06 8.18 -11.89
C TYR A 39 -3.65 8.39 -12.45
N GLY A 40 -3.14 7.48 -13.29
CA GLY A 40 -1.82 7.60 -13.92
C GLY A 40 -0.66 7.39 -12.97
N VAL A 41 -0.84 6.64 -11.87
CA VAL A 41 0.17 6.47 -10.80
C VAL A 41 0.88 5.11 -10.82
N LEU A 42 0.80 4.34 -11.91
CA LEU A 42 1.37 2.99 -11.99
C LEU A 42 2.63 2.90 -12.86
N ASP A 43 2.66 3.58 -14.01
CA ASP A 43 3.75 3.43 -14.98
C ASP A 43 5.07 3.98 -14.41
N GLY A 44 6.07 3.12 -14.29
CA GLY A 44 7.37 3.45 -13.70
C GLY A 44 7.33 3.80 -12.21
N ALA A 45 6.18 3.63 -11.54
CA ALA A 45 5.96 4.09 -10.18
C ALA A 45 6.85 3.41 -9.15
N ARG A 46 7.23 4.16 -8.12
CA ARG A 46 7.75 3.61 -6.87
C ARG A 46 6.59 3.29 -5.94
N VAL A 47 6.52 2.05 -5.49
CA VAL A 47 5.38 1.53 -4.73
C VAL A 47 5.84 0.99 -3.38
N LEU A 48 5.14 1.37 -2.32
CA LEU A 48 5.30 0.82 -0.99
C LEU A 48 4.03 0.05 -0.59
N ASP A 49 4.13 -1.27 -0.45
CA ASP A 49 3.05 -2.14 0.00
C ASP A 49 3.27 -2.50 1.48
N LEU A 50 2.49 -1.86 2.36
CA LEU A 50 2.57 -2.01 3.81
C LEU A 50 1.53 -3.05 4.27
N CYS A 51 1.95 -3.92 5.19
CA CYS A 51 1.16 -5.10 5.59
C CYS A 51 0.95 -6.06 4.41
N ALA A 52 1.99 -6.25 3.59
CA ALA A 52 1.90 -6.87 2.28
C ALA A 52 1.33 -8.31 2.25
N GLY A 53 1.45 -9.08 3.34
CA GLY A 53 0.95 -10.45 3.45
C GLY A 53 1.54 -11.39 2.39
N SER A 54 0.79 -11.63 1.31
CA SER A 54 1.27 -12.43 0.16
C SER A 54 2.02 -11.62 -0.90
N GLY A 55 1.99 -10.29 -0.79
CA GLY A 55 2.46 -9.32 -1.78
C GLY A 55 1.46 -9.12 -2.92
N ALA A 56 0.21 -9.56 -2.78
CA ALA A 56 -0.73 -9.58 -3.90
C ALA A 56 -0.97 -8.20 -4.54
N LEU A 57 -0.99 -7.12 -3.75
CA LEU A 57 -1.17 -5.77 -4.28
C LEU A 57 0.12 -5.25 -4.91
N GLY A 58 1.25 -5.27 -4.20
CA GLY A 58 2.52 -4.79 -4.74
C GLY A 58 3.01 -5.57 -5.97
N LEU A 59 2.81 -6.90 -6.02
CA LEU A 59 3.15 -7.71 -7.20
C LEU A 59 2.24 -7.41 -8.40
N GLU A 60 0.98 -7.04 -8.16
CA GLU A 60 0.07 -6.58 -9.21
C GLU A 60 0.52 -5.22 -9.75
N ALA A 61 0.99 -4.32 -8.89
CA ALA A 61 1.57 -3.04 -9.31
C ALA A 61 2.80 -3.25 -10.20
N ALA A 62 3.74 -4.12 -9.80
CA ALA A 62 4.90 -4.50 -10.60
C ALA A 62 4.49 -5.09 -11.96
N SER A 63 3.54 -6.03 -11.96
CA SER A 63 3.02 -6.61 -13.20
C SER A 63 2.47 -5.56 -14.16
N ARG A 64 1.89 -4.47 -13.63
CA ARG A 64 1.29 -3.37 -14.39
C ARG A 64 2.25 -2.23 -14.72
N GLY A 65 3.55 -2.38 -14.44
CA GLY A 65 4.58 -1.45 -14.89
C GLY A 65 5.22 -0.59 -13.80
N ALA A 66 4.93 -0.83 -12.51
CA ALA A 66 5.68 -0.19 -11.43
C ALA A 66 7.17 -0.54 -11.52
N GLY A 67 8.03 0.46 -11.36
CA GLY A 67 9.48 0.33 -11.60
C GLY A 67 10.31 -0.02 -10.37
N ASP A 68 9.76 0.17 -9.17
CA ASP A 68 10.37 -0.19 -7.89
C ASP A 68 9.25 -0.50 -6.89
N VAL A 69 9.25 -1.69 -6.29
CA VAL A 69 8.22 -2.08 -5.33
C VAL A 69 8.86 -2.63 -4.06
N THR A 70 8.55 -2.02 -2.93
CA THR A 70 8.95 -2.50 -1.61
C THR A 70 7.75 -3.10 -0.87
N LEU A 71 7.82 -4.40 -0.57
CA LEU A 71 6.81 -5.11 0.23
C LEU A 71 7.27 -5.17 1.69
N VAL A 72 6.48 -4.62 2.61
CA VAL A 72 6.80 -4.58 4.05
C VAL A 72 5.76 -5.38 4.83
N ASP A 73 6.22 -6.37 5.60
CA ASP A 73 5.34 -7.11 6.51
C ASP A 73 6.08 -7.49 7.81
N SER A 74 5.35 -7.50 8.92
CA SER A 74 5.93 -7.84 10.23
C SER A 74 6.15 -9.35 10.42
N SER A 75 5.43 -10.18 9.66
CA SER A 75 5.52 -11.62 9.69
C SER A 75 6.63 -12.13 8.78
N ARG A 76 7.63 -12.80 9.38
CA ARG A 76 8.68 -13.49 8.61
C ARG A 76 8.10 -14.53 7.63
N ALA A 77 7.01 -15.21 8.00
CA ALA A 77 6.35 -16.17 7.13
C ALA A 77 5.68 -15.50 5.91
N ALA A 78 5.12 -14.30 6.10
CA ALA A 78 4.56 -13.48 5.02
C ALA A 78 5.68 -13.03 4.07
N THR A 79 6.75 -12.42 4.59
CA THR A 79 7.86 -11.95 3.75
C THR A 79 8.62 -13.07 3.05
N ASP A 80 8.76 -14.25 3.67
CA ASP A 80 9.30 -15.43 2.99
C ASP A 80 8.39 -15.91 1.85
N THR A 81 7.07 -15.75 2.00
CA THR A 81 6.10 -16.02 0.94
C THR A 81 6.22 -15.00 -0.19
N CYS A 82 6.34 -13.71 0.14
CA CYS A 82 6.63 -12.66 -0.85
C CYS A 82 7.91 -12.99 -1.64
N ARG A 83 9.02 -13.36 -0.97
CA ARG A 83 10.28 -13.73 -1.64
C ARG A 83 10.12 -14.92 -2.58
N ARG A 84 9.29 -15.93 -2.24
CA ARG A 84 9.00 -17.05 -3.14
C ARG A 84 8.18 -16.60 -4.35
N ASN A 85 7.17 -15.77 -4.14
CA ASN A 85 6.35 -15.22 -5.22
C ASN A 85 7.18 -14.35 -6.17
N ILE A 86 8.02 -13.46 -5.64
CA ILE A 86 8.95 -12.61 -6.41
C ILE A 86 9.83 -13.48 -7.33
N ARG A 87 10.52 -14.49 -6.74
CA ARG A 87 11.37 -15.42 -7.52
C ARG A 87 10.58 -16.21 -8.56
N ALA A 88 9.39 -16.68 -8.21
CA ALA A 88 8.56 -17.43 -9.13
C ALA A 88 8.11 -16.56 -10.31
N LEU A 89 7.76 -15.30 -10.06
CA LEU A 89 7.28 -14.37 -11.08
C LEU A 89 8.42 -13.75 -11.92
N GLY A 90 9.64 -13.68 -11.38
CA GLY A 90 10.80 -13.09 -12.06
C GLY A 90 10.81 -11.55 -12.04
N LEU A 91 10.18 -10.95 -11.02
CA LEU A 91 10.07 -9.50 -10.85
C LEU A 91 11.27 -8.99 -10.03
N ASN A 92 12.31 -8.51 -10.70
CA ASN A 92 13.58 -8.15 -10.06
C ASN A 92 13.53 -6.76 -9.38
N GLU A 93 12.57 -5.94 -9.77
CA GLU A 93 12.24 -4.63 -9.24
C GLU A 93 11.51 -4.68 -7.89
N VAL A 94 11.14 -5.88 -7.43
CA VAL A 94 10.36 -6.07 -6.20
C VAL A 94 11.25 -6.60 -5.08
N THR A 95 11.22 -5.95 -3.92
CA THR A 95 11.92 -6.38 -2.70
C THR A 95 10.97 -6.63 -1.55
N ALA A 96 11.36 -7.48 -0.60
CA ALA A 96 10.54 -7.82 0.57
C ALA A 96 11.31 -7.65 1.88
N VAL A 97 10.80 -6.80 2.76
CA VAL A 97 11.39 -6.38 4.04
C VAL A 97 10.54 -6.88 5.21
N THR A 98 11.19 -7.53 6.17
CA THR A 98 10.53 -7.96 7.41
C THR A 98 10.60 -6.85 8.44
N ALA A 99 9.52 -6.09 8.61
CA ALA A 99 9.40 -5.01 9.58
C ALA A 99 7.93 -4.69 9.87
N LYS A 100 7.64 -4.14 11.05
CA LYS A 100 6.34 -3.49 11.28
C LYS A 100 6.27 -2.21 10.44
N ALA A 101 5.13 -1.94 9.81
CA ALA A 101 4.96 -0.77 8.93
C ALA A 101 5.33 0.55 9.63
N ALA A 102 4.76 0.82 10.81
CA ALA A 102 5.08 2.03 11.57
C ALA A 102 6.58 2.14 11.90
N THR A 103 7.25 1.04 12.28
CA THR A 103 8.69 1.01 12.55
C THR A 103 9.55 1.18 11.29
N PHE A 104 9.12 0.62 10.16
CA PHE A 104 9.80 0.80 8.88
C PHE A 104 9.80 2.27 8.46
N LEU A 105 8.67 2.95 8.65
CA LEU A 105 8.48 4.34 8.25
C LEU A 105 9.22 5.36 9.14
N THR A 106 9.78 4.96 10.29
CA THR A 106 10.67 5.83 11.07
C THR A 106 12.08 5.95 10.47
N GLY A 107 12.43 5.07 9.53
CA GLY A 107 13.69 5.12 8.81
C GLY A 107 13.80 6.28 7.82
N ALA A 108 14.93 6.31 7.11
CA ALA A 108 15.10 7.22 5.99
C ALA A 108 14.17 6.81 4.84
N ALA A 109 13.41 7.75 4.29
CA ALA A 109 12.49 7.49 3.17
C ALA A 109 13.29 7.25 1.88
N GLY A 110 14.40 7.96 1.73
CA GLY A 110 15.19 7.92 0.52
C GLY A 110 14.44 8.64 -0.59
N ALA A 111 14.20 7.94 -1.70
CA ALA A 111 13.52 8.54 -2.83
C ALA A 111 11.99 8.40 -2.64
N PRO A 112 11.19 9.49 -2.72
CA PRO A 112 9.76 9.42 -2.46
C PRO A 112 9.03 8.43 -3.37
N VAL A 113 7.96 7.83 -2.84
CA VAL A 113 7.10 6.87 -3.53
C VAL A 113 5.86 7.55 -4.12
N ASP A 114 5.37 6.98 -5.21
CA ASP A 114 4.20 7.48 -5.96
C ASP A 114 2.91 6.78 -5.52
N LEU A 115 3.03 5.59 -4.93
CA LEU A 115 1.89 4.79 -4.48
C LEU A 115 2.21 4.08 -3.17
N VAL A 116 1.32 4.25 -2.19
CA VAL A 116 1.33 3.47 -0.94
C VAL A 116 0.06 2.64 -0.88
N LEU A 117 0.21 1.34 -0.61
CA LEU A 117 -0.87 0.38 -0.45
C LEU A 117 -0.86 -0.12 1.00
N ILE A 118 -2.00 -0.07 1.68
CA ILE A 118 -2.15 -0.50 3.07
C ILE A 118 -3.37 -1.41 3.18
N ASP A 119 -3.15 -2.71 3.31
CA ASP A 119 -4.20 -3.72 3.56
C ASP A 119 -3.94 -4.42 4.91
N PRO A 120 -4.28 -3.77 6.04
CA PRO A 120 -3.96 -4.28 7.36
C PRO A 120 -4.90 -5.44 7.75
N PRO A 121 -4.50 -6.29 8.70
CA PRO A 121 -5.36 -7.34 9.22
C PRO A 121 -6.60 -6.76 9.93
N TYR A 122 -7.69 -7.54 9.99
CA TYR A 122 -8.99 -7.05 10.46
C TYR A 122 -9.01 -6.58 11.93
N ASP A 123 -8.12 -7.11 12.75
CA ASP A 123 -7.96 -6.78 14.16
C ASP A 123 -7.13 -5.52 14.40
N LEU A 124 -6.50 -4.96 13.36
CA LEU A 124 -5.75 -3.71 13.46
C LEU A 124 -6.68 -2.54 13.82
N THR A 125 -6.37 -1.89 14.93
CA THR A 125 -7.16 -0.80 15.50
C THR A 125 -7.05 0.50 14.68
N GLN A 126 -7.90 1.50 14.97
CA GLN A 126 -7.77 2.82 14.34
C GLN A 126 -6.50 3.56 14.79
N GLU A 127 -6.09 3.34 16.04
CA GLU A 127 -4.86 3.91 16.59
C GLU A 127 -3.64 3.35 15.86
N GLU A 128 -3.54 2.02 15.71
CA GLU A 128 -2.45 1.39 14.96
C GLU A 128 -2.42 1.80 13.48
N LEU A 129 -3.58 2.04 12.86
CA LEU A 129 -3.63 2.57 11.49
C LEU A 129 -3.10 4.01 11.44
N THR A 130 -3.48 4.83 12.42
CA THR A 130 -3.00 6.21 12.55
C THR A 130 -1.48 6.26 12.75
N ASP A 131 -0.91 5.32 13.52
CA ASP A 131 0.53 5.17 13.70
C ASP A 131 1.28 4.81 12.40
N ILE A 132 0.62 4.14 11.46
CA ILE A 132 1.17 3.86 10.12
C ILE A 132 1.03 5.09 9.22
N LEU A 133 -0.09 5.80 9.26
CA LEU A 133 -0.35 6.94 8.38
C LEU A 133 0.47 8.18 8.77
N THR A 134 0.68 8.41 10.06
CA THR A 134 1.33 9.64 10.57
C THR A 134 2.73 9.86 9.99
N PRO A 135 3.64 8.86 9.97
CA PRO A 135 4.96 9.04 9.37
C PRO A 135 4.94 9.34 7.86
N LEU A 136 3.92 8.91 7.12
CA LEU A 136 3.81 9.17 5.67
C LEU A 136 3.60 10.66 5.37
N ALA A 137 3.01 11.40 6.31
CA ALA A 137 2.70 12.82 6.18
C ALA A 137 3.85 13.76 6.58
N ARG A 138 5.04 13.22 6.91
CA ARG A 138 6.18 14.05 7.34
C ARG A 138 6.73 14.90 6.19
N GLY A 139 7.07 16.16 6.49
CA GLY A 139 7.59 17.10 5.49
C GLY A 139 9.09 16.99 5.23
N GLU A 140 9.89 16.62 6.24
CA GLU A 140 11.34 16.38 6.09
C GLU A 140 11.59 14.92 5.71
N ASP A 141 12.46 14.68 4.73
CA ASP A 141 12.71 13.35 4.14
C ASP A 141 11.39 12.62 3.77
N PRO A 142 10.58 13.19 2.87
CA PRO A 142 9.21 12.75 2.65
C PRO A 142 9.15 11.36 2.04
N TRP A 143 8.24 10.54 2.57
CA TRP A 143 7.90 9.26 1.95
C TRP A 143 7.12 9.43 0.66
N LEU A 144 6.29 10.46 0.56
CA LEU A 144 5.34 10.63 -0.54
C LEU A 144 5.80 11.69 -1.54
N ALA A 145 5.75 11.35 -2.82
CA ALA A 145 5.87 12.34 -3.89
C ALA A 145 4.64 13.30 -3.87
N PRO A 146 4.74 14.54 -4.39
CA PRO A 146 3.63 15.50 -4.36
C PRO A 146 2.31 15.02 -4.99
N GLY A 147 2.37 14.09 -5.95
CA GLY A 147 1.21 13.48 -6.60
C GLY A 147 0.93 12.03 -6.16
N ALA A 148 1.49 11.62 -5.01
CA ALA A 148 1.37 10.24 -4.57
C ALA A 148 -0.06 9.89 -4.14
N VAL A 149 -0.43 8.63 -4.33
CA VAL A 149 -1.72 8.09 -3.88
C VAL A 149 -1.49 7.13 -2.72
N VAL A 150 -2.18 7.35 -1.61
CA VAL A 150 -2.24 6.44 -0.46
C VAL A 150 -3.58 5.71 -0.48
N VAL A 151 -3.51 4.38 -0.55
CA VAL A 151 -4.68 3.49 -0.56
C VAL A 151 -4.75 2.75 0.76
N VAL A 152 -5.90 2.78 1.41
CA VAL A 152 -6.17 2.01 2.63
C VAL A 152 -7.38 1.11 2.41
N GLU A 153 -7.20 -0.21 2.51
CA GLU A 153 -8.31 -1.17 2.54
C GLU A 153 -8.76 -1.41 4.00
N ARG A 154 -10.07 -1.41 4.24
CA ARG A 154 -10.68 -1.77 5.54
C ARG A 154 -11.98 -2.53 5.34
N SER A 155 -12.43 -3.22 6.38
CA SER A 155 -13.80 -3.71 6.44
C SER A 155 -14.80 -2.55 6.34
N THR A 156 -15.92 -2.71 5.64
CA THR A 156 -17.02 -1.72 5.61
C THR A 156 -17.63 -1.47 6.99
N ARG A 157 -17.32 -2.29 7.98
CA ARG A 157 -17.74 -2.14 9.38
C ARG A 157 -16.77 -1.28 10.21
N SER A 158 -15.55 -1.08 9.71
CA SER A 158 -14.59 -0.16 10.31
C SER A 158 -14.97 1.28 9.96
N ALA A 159 -14.67 2.22 10.85
CA ALA A 159 -14.81 3.63 10.56
C ALA A 159 -13.79 4.08 9.50
N GLU A 160 -14.03 5.26 8.92
CA GLU A 160 -13.04 5.94 8.07
C GLU A 160 -11.70 6.10 8.82
N PRO A 161 -10.54 5.98 8.15
CA PRO A 161 -9.25 6.27 8.77
C PRO A 161 -9.20 7.71 9.31
N ALA A 162 -8.56 7.89 10.46
CA ALA A 162 -8.21 9.22 10.95
C ALA A 162 -6.98 9.71 10.19
N TRP A 163 -7.19 10.55 9.17
CA TRP A 163 -6.11 11.08 8.34
C TRP A 163 -5.29 12.10 9.12
N PRO A 164 -3.95 11.95 9.21
CA PRO A 164 -3.10 12.94 9.84
C PRO A 164 -3.05 14.23 9.00
N ALA A 165 -2.71 15.35 9.65
CA ALA A 165 -2.38 16.58 8.92
C ALA A 165 -1.25 16.29 7.92
N GLY A 166 -1.39 16.75 6.67
CA GLY A 166 -0.49 16.39 5.57
C GLY A 166 -1.07 15.34 4.61
N LEU A 167 -2.17 14.67 4.96
CA LEU A 167 -2.89 13.75 4.08
C LEU A 167 -4.38 14.12 3.99
N ALA A 168 -4.90 14.26 2.77
CA ALA A 168 -6.30 14.51 2.52
C ALA A 168 -6.92 13.36 1.74
N ARG A 169 -8.02 12.80 2.28
CA ARG A 169 -8.85 11.88 1.52
C ARG A 169 -9.52 12.60 0.36
N PHE A 170 -9.40 12.06 -0.85
CA PHE A 170 -10.06 12.59 -2.04
C PHE A 170 -11.10 11.64 -2.64
N ALA A 171 -11.06 10.34 -2.31
CA ALA A 171 -12.07 9.38 -2.76
C ALA A 171 -12.23 8.18 -1.81
N ASP A 172 -13.34 7.47 -1.95
CA ASP A 172 -13.56 6.15 -1.36
C ASP A 172 -14.40 5.28 -2.30
N LYS A 173 -14.31 3.96 -2.11
CA LYS A 173 -15.13 3.00 -2.86
C LYS A 173 -15.41 1.75 -2.05
N ARG A 174 -16.67 1.31 -2.06
CA ARG A 174 -17.11 0.07 -1.42
C ARG A 174 -17.19 -1.08 -2.43
N TYR A 175 -16.64 -2.22 -2.05
CA TYR A 175 -16.70 -3.49 -2.77
C TYR A 175 -17.12 -4.62 -1.81
N GLY A 176 -18.42 -4.90 -1.75
CA GLY A 176 -18.96 -5.90 -0.82
C GLY A 176 -18.68 -5.50 0.63
N GLU A 177 -17.82 -6.25 1.31
CA GLU A 177 -17.44 -6.04 2.71
C GLU A 177 -16.13 -5.23 2.88
N THR A 178 -15.52 -4.77 1.79
CA THR A 178 -14.31 -3.94 1.80
C THR A 178 -14.65 -2.50 1.40
N THR A 179 -14.14 -1.53 2.15
CA THR A 179 -14.05 -0.13 1.72
C THR A 179 -12.58 0.17 1.41
N VAL A 180 -12.35 0.77 0.26
CA VAL A 180 -11.05 1.27 -0.16
C VAL A 180 -11.08 2.79 -0.08
N TRP A 181 -10.15 3.37 0.66
CA TRP A 181 -10.00 4.80 0.82
C TRP A 181 -8.79 5.30 0.03
N PHE A 182 -8.89 6.48 -0.57
CA PHE A 182 -7.83 7.10 -1.34
C PHE A 182 -7.52 8.48 -0.76
N ALA A 183 -6.25 8.70 -0.44
CA ALA A 183 -5.75 9.98 0.04
C ALA A 183 -4.50 10.41 -0.73
N GLU A 184 -4.21 11.70 -0.67
CA GLU A 184 -3.07 12.34 -1.32
C GLU A 184 -2.38 13.31 -0.34
N PRO A 185 -1.08 13.61 -0.53
CA PRO A 185 -0.40 14.64 0.24
C PRO A 185 -1.07 16.00 0.08
N THR A 186 -1.29 16.72 1.17
CA THR A 186 -1.76 18.11 1.10
C THR A 186 -0.61 19.02 0.70
N THR A 187 -0.86 19.94 -0.24
CA THR A 187 0.17 20.85 -0.76
C THR A 187 0.50 22.03 0.16
N ASP A 188 -0.08 22.11 1.36
CA ASP A 188 0.14 23.23 2.27
C ASP A 188 1.35 22.98 3.19
N PRO A 189 2.41 23.81 3.12
CA PRO A 189 3.39 23.85 4.19
C PRO A 189 2.69 24.39 5.44
N VAL A 190 2.82 23.69 6.55
CA VAL A 190 2.31 24.10 7.86
C VAL A 190 2.64 25.57 8.09
N ALA A 191 1.62 26.45 7.98
CA ALA A 191 1.75 27.82 8.41
C ALA A 191 2.02 27.80 9.91
N SER A 192 3.23 28.18 10.28
CA SER A 192 3.68 28.32 11.64
C SER A 192 2.90 29.47 12.27
N THR A 193 1.78 29.17 12.91
CA THR A 193 1.06 30.14 13.74
C THR A 193 1.86 30.34 15.02
N SER A 194 2.76 31.34 15.03
CA SER A 194 3.27 31.93 16.27
C SER A 194 2.12 32.69 16.95
N PRO A 195 1.92 32.54 18.28
CA PRO A 195 1.00 33.39 19.01
C PRO A 195 1.66 34.75 19.25
N ALA A 196 0.89 35.82 19.02
CA ALA A 196 1.15 37.16 19.55
C ALA A 196 0.48 37.32 20.92
#